data_AF-A0A6B3AVB2-F1
#
_entry.id   AF-A0A6B3AVB2-F1
#
_cell.length_a   1.000
_cell.length_b   1.000
_cell.length_c   1.000
_cell.angle_alpha   90.00
_cell.angle_beta   90.00
_cell.angle_gamma   90.00
#
_symmetry.space_group_name_H-M   'P 1'
#
loop_
_entity.id
_entity.type
_entity.pdbx_description
1 polymer ?
#
loop_
_entity_poly.entity_id
_entity_poly.type
_entity_poly.pdbx_seq_one_letter_code
_entity_poly.pdbx_strand_id
1 'polypeptide(L)'
;GVLARPPQAGRHLYADLTPLAPALAAHGVGDAQELEDFLTARLGMPAPGGHRFGDDLEAPRVRLSTAPLLGDTPGQRAECLGAPEPLDLPQVRGALHRLTSVLDDLRDDVRRWETPR
;
A
#
# COMPACT_ATOMS: atom_id res chain seq x y z
N GLY A 1 8.95 3.82 5.90
CA GLY A 1 7.48 3.90 5.89
C GLY A 1 7.03 4.79 4.75
N VAL A 2 5.72 5.01 4.58
CA VAL A 2 5.15 5.84 3.50
C VAL A 2 4.47 7.07 4.07
N LEU A 3 4.36 8.13 3.27
CA LEU A 3 3.72 9.40 3.68
C LEU A 3 2.39 9.58 2.97
N ALA A 4 1.35 9.94 3.70
CA ALA A 4 0.06 10.32 3.11
C ALA A 4 -0.48 11.55 3.84
N ARG A 5 -1.23 12.39 3.12
CA ARG A 5 -1.99 13.46 3.78
C ARG A 5 -3.09 12.83 4.64
N PRO A 6 -3.41 13.40 5.82
CA PRO A 6 -4.51 12.91 6.64
C PRO A 6 -5.81 12.84 5.82
N PRO A 7 -6.50 11.68 5.77
CA PRO A 7 -7.71 11.53 4.98
C PRO A 7 -8.80 12.46 5.54
N GLN A 8 -9.36 13.31 4.68
CA GLN A 8 -10.46 14.21 5.04
C GLN A 8 -11.84 13.62 4.67
N ALA A 9 -11.87 12.79 3.62
CA ALA A 9 -13.07 12.12 3.13
C ALA A 9 -12.70 10.96 2.19
N GLY A 10 -13.70 10.13 1.87
CA GLY A 10 -13.58 9.09 0.85
C GLY A 10 -12.95 7.80 1.36
N ARG A 11 -12.53 6.95 0.40
CA ARG A 11 -12.06 5.57 0.64
C ARG A 11 -10.68 5.29 0.05
N HIS A 12 -9.90 6.35 -0.18
CA HIS A 12 -8.59 6.25 -0.82
C HIS A 12 -7.53 7.01 -0.04
N LEU A 13 -6.33 6.44 0.00
CA LEU A 13 -5.12 7.09 0.48
C LEU A 13 -4.19 7.30 -0.70
N TYR A 14 -3.64 8.50 -0.82
CA TYR A 14 -2.57 8.78 -1.77
C TYR A 14 -1.25 8.77 -1.01
N ALA A 15 -0.46 7.72 -1.24
CA ALA A 15 0.76 7.43 -0.52
C ALA A 15 1.98 7.78 -1.37
N ASP A 16 2.92 8.50 -0.76
CA ASP A 16 4.23 8.84 -1.28
C ASP A 16 5.27 7.89 -0.66
N LEU A 17 5.94 7.14 -1.53
CA LEU A 17 6.95 6.14 -1.18
C LEU A 17 8.38 6.64 -1.46
N THR A 18 8.58 7.95 -1.69
CA THR A 18 9.91 8.55 -1.86
C THR A 18 10.89 8.13 -0.75
N PRO A 19 10.50 8.05 0.54
CA PRO A 19 11.41 7.55 1.60
C PRO A 19 11.85 6.08 1.44
N LEU A 20 11.21 5.31 0.55
CA LEU A 20 11.51 3.92 0.26
C LEU A 20 12.15 3.72 -1.14
N ALA A 21 12.44 4.81 -1.86
CA ALA A 21 12.99 4.75 -3.22
C ALA A 21 14.26 3.87 -3.33
N PRO A 22 15.23 3.90 -2.39
CA PRO A 22 16.41 3.03 -2.48
C PRO A 22 16.07 1.54 -2.42
N ALA A 23 15.11 1.13 -1.57
CA ALA A 23 14.68 -0.25 -1.50
C ALA A 23 13.89 -0.65 -2.75
N LEU A 24 13.00 0.21 -3.23
CA LEU A 24 12.27 -0.01 -4.48
C LEU A 24 13.22 -0.21 -5.68
N ALA A 25 14.25 0.62 -5.81
CA ALA A 25 15.26 0.46 -6.84
C ALA A 25 16.03 -0.87 -6.74
N ALA A 26 16.31 -1.35 -5.52
CA ALA A 26 16.93 -2.67 -5.30
C ALA A 26 16.02 -3.84 -5.72
N HIS A 27 14.70 -3.63 -5.75
CA HIS A 27 13.73 -4.56 -6.31
C HIS A 27 13.47 -4.34 -7.82
N GLY A 28 14.23 -3.46 -8.48
CA GLY A 28 14.06 -3.14 -9.89
C GLY A 28 12.86 -2.24 -10.19
N VAL A 29 12.38 -1.48 -9.21
CA VAL A 29 11.30 -0.51 -9.38
C VAL A 29 11.90 0.89 -9.53
N GLY A 30 11.88 1.40 -10.77
CA GLY A 30 12.39 2.72 -11.15
C GLY A 30 11.30 3.72 -11.51
N ASP A 31 10.08 3.29 -11.84
CA ASP A 31 8.98 4.18 -12.20
C ASP A 31 7.63 3.82 -11.56
N ALA A 32 6.64 4.68 -11.77
CA ALA A 32 5.30 4.55 -11.22
C ALA A 32 4.48 3.39 -11.80
N GLN A 33 4.83 2.85 -12.98
CA GLN A 33 4.18 1.67 -13.55
C GLN A 33 4.75 0.40 -12.91
N GLU A 34 6.08 0.29 -12.83
CA GLU A 34 6.75 -0.79 -12.13
C GLU A 34 6.36 -0.84 -10.65
N LEU A 35 6.17 0.32 -10.02
CA LEU A 35 5.67 0.42 -8.65
C LEU A 35 4.24 -0.12 -8.52
N GLU A 36 3.36 0.18 -9.48
CA GLU A 36 2.00 -0.32 -9.51
C GLU A 36 1.99 -1.85 -9.58
N ASP A 37 2.75 -2.43 -10.52
CA ASP A 37 2.83 -3.88 -10.73
C ASP A 37 3.40 -4.57 -9.48
N PHE A 38 4.49 -4.03 -8.95
CA PHE A 38 5.18 -4.52 -7.77
C PHE A 38 4.28 -4.55 -6.53
N LEU A 39 3.61 -3.44 -6.22
CA LEU A 39 2.74 -3.36 -5.05
C LEU A 39 1.44 -4.12 -5.26
N THR A 40 0.88 -4.14 -6.47
CA THR A 40 -0.34 -4.90 -6.76
C THR A 40 -0.11 -6.39 -6.52
N ALA A 41 1.03 -6.92 -7.00
CA ALA A 41 1.40 -8.31 -6.78
C ALA A 41 1.63 -8.63 -5.29
N ARG A 42 2.37 -7.79 -4.55
CA ARG A 42 2.70 -8.03 -3.14
C ARG A 42 1.53 -7.85 -2.19
N LEU A 43 0.64 -6.89 -2.45
CA LEU A 43 -0.51 -6.60 -1.60
C LEU A 43 -1.71 -7.51 -1.90
N GLY A 44 -1.75 -8.12 -3.08
CA GLY A 44 -2.92 -8.88 -3.55
C GLY A 44 -4.15 -8.00 -3.79
N MET A 45 -3.95 -6.68 -3.94
CA MET A 45 -4.98 -5.70 -4.24
C MET A 45 -4.43 -4.62 -5.16
N PRO A 46 -5.28 -3.95 -5.97
CA PRO A 46 -4.80 -2.90 -6.87
C PRO A 46 -4.08 -1.78 -6.11
N ALA A 47 -2.89 -1.42 -6.59
CA ALA A 47 -2.12 -0.26 -6.12
C ALA A 47 -1.82 0.73 -7.27
N PRO A 48 -2.85 1.37 -7.88
CA PRO A 48 -2.66 2.27 -9.01
C PRO A 48 -1.57 3.31 -8.81
N GLY A 49 -0.62 3.38 -9.74
CA GLY A 49 0.48 4.33 -9.73
C GLY A 49 0.05 5.78 -9.99
N GLY A 50 0.81 6.73 -9.48
CA GLY A 50 0.56 8.17 -9.62
C GLY A 50 0.42 8.64 -11.07
N HIS A 51 1.16 8.00 -11.99
CA HIS A 51 1.09 8.25 -13.43
C HIS A 51 -0.34 8.17 -14.01
N ARG A 52 -1.21 7.31 -13.46
CA ARG A 52 -2.62 7.22 -13.87
C ARG A 52 -3.47 8.43 -13.50
N PHE A 53 -2.96 9.28 -12.63
CA PHE A 53 -3.61 10.48 -12.12
C PHE A 53 -2.91 11.77 -12.57
N GLY A 54 -1.98 11.67 -13.53
CA GLY A 54 -1.23 12.81 -14.06
C GLY A 54 -0.04 13.23 -13.20
N ASP A 55 0.43 12.36 -12.30
CA ASP A 55 1.69 12.58 -11.58
C ASP A 55 2.91 12.29 -12.48
N ASP A 56 4.09 12.69 -12.01
CA ASP A 56 5.36 12.35 -12.65
C ASP A 56 5.54 10.82 -12.73
N LEU A 57 6.09 10.33 -13.84
CA LEU A 57 6.39 8.92 -14.04
C LEU A 57 7.44 8.42 -13.04
N GLU A 58 8.38 9.27 -12.63
CA GLU A 58 9.44 8.91 -11.69
C GLU A 58 9.00 9.07 -10.22
N ALA A 59 7.84 9.68 -9.96
CA ALA A 59 7.35 9.85 -8.60
C ALA A 59 6.77 8.53 -8.06
N PRO A 60 7.33 7.95 -6.98
CA PRO A 60 6.89 6.66 -6.46
C PRO A 60 5.64 6.84 -5.57
N ARG A 61 4.52 7.19 -6.19
CA ARG A 61 3.25 7.43 -5.51
C ARG A 61 2.19 6.44 -5.98
N VAL A 62 1.31 6.04 -5.06
CA VAL A 62 0.19 5.15 -5.35
C VAL A 62 -1.10 5.61 -4.68
N ARG A 63 -2.23 5.25 -5.28
CA ARG A 63 -3.56 5.44 -4.70
C ARG A 63 -4.12 4.12 -4.18
N LEU A 64 -4.08 3.90 -2.87
CA LEU A 64 -4.61 2.70 -2.23
C LEU A 64 -6.08 2.87 -1.88
N SER A 65 -6.91 1.87 -2.19
CA SER A 65 -8.31 1.82 -1.75
C SER A 65 -8.43 1.11 -0.42
N THR A 66 -9.35 1.52 0.45
CA THR A 66 -9.70 0.77 1.67
C THR A 66 -10.67 -0.37 1.40
N ALA A 67 -11.32 -0.41 0.24
CA ALA A 67 -12.34 -1.42 -0.08
C ALA A 67 -11.81 -2.88 -0.03
N PRO A 68 -10.60 -3.20 -0.51
CA PRO A 68 -10.05 -4.56 -0.38
C PRO A 68 -9.78 -4.98 1.06
N LEU A 69 -9.70 -4.04 2.01
CA LEU A 69 -9.49 -4.35 3.43
C LEU A 69 -10.76 -4.88 4.10
N LEU A 70 -11.93 -4.66 3.50
CA LEU A 70 -13.23 -5.03 4.08
C LEU A 70 -13.61 -6.51 3.85
N GLY A 71 -12.81 -7.23 3.04
CA GLY A 71 -13.03 -8.63 2.69
C GLY A 71 -13.30 -8.86 1.20
N ASP A 72 -13.05 -10.09 0.76
CA ASP A 72 -13.08 -10.45 -0.66
C ASP A 72 -14.50 -10.68 -1.16
N THR A 73 -15.39 -11.13 -0.28
CA THR A 73 -16.78 -11.45 -0.62
C THR A 73 -17.76 -10.34 -0.22
N PRO A 74 -18.91 -10.21 -0.91
CA PRO A 74 -19.96 -9.28 -0.50
C PRO A 74 -20.44 -9.49 0.95
N GLY A 75 -20.49 -10.74 1.42
CA GLY A 75 -20.90 -11.07 2.79
C GLY A 75 -19.92 -10.54 3.83
N GLN A 76 -18.61 -10.75 3.62
CA GLN A 76 -17.57 -10.21 4.51
C GLN A 76 -17.59 -8.67 4.55
N ARG A 77 -17.84 -8.03 3.40
CA ARG A 77 -17.95 -6.56 3.34
C ARG A 77 -19.18 -6.06 4.09
N ALA A 78 -20.32 -6.73 3.94
CA ALA A 78 -21.53 -6.37 4.67
C ALA A 78 -21.36 -6.53 6.19
N GLU A 79 -20.73 -7.62 6.63
CA GLU A 79 -20.35 -7.82 8.03
C GLU A 79 -19.44 -6.69 8.53
N CYS A 80 -18.39 -6.35 7.78
CA CYS A 80 -17.48 -5.28 8.13
C CYS A 80 -18.16 -3.92 8.26
N LEU A 81 -19.15 -3.62 7.41
CA LEU A 81 -19.90 -2.36 7.46
C LEU A 81 -20.88 -2.28 8.64
N GLY A 82 -21.32 -3.43 9.15
CA GLY A 82 -22.25 -3.52 10.30
C GLY A 82 -21.59 -3.78 11.65
N ALA A 83 -20.29 -4.12 11.67
CA ALA A 83 -19.59 -4.48 12.90
C ALA A 83 -19.32 -3.25 13.78
N PRO A 84 -19.53 -3.34 15.10
CA PRO A 84 -19.13 -2.28 16.03
C PRO A 84 -17.61 -2.12 16.11
N GLU A 85 -16.88 -3.24 16.00
CA GLU A 85 -15.42 -3.30 16.06
C GLU A 85 -14.85 -3.93 14.77
N PRO A 86 -14.89 -3.21 13.63
CA PRO A 86 -14.55 -3.78 12.32
C PRO A 86 -13.07 -4.18 12.21
N LEU A 87 -12.18 -3.55 12.98
CA LEU A 87 -10.74 -3.87 13.00
C LEU A 87 -10.43 -5.24 13.63
N ASP A 88 -11.38 -5.79 14.40
CA ASP A 88 -11.21 -7.09 15.04
C ASP A 88 -11.65 -8.27 14.18
N LEU A 89 -12.32 -7.99 13.05
CA LEU A 89 -12.73 -9.02 12.11
C LEU A 89 -11.49 -9.69 11.46
N PRO A 90 -11.44 -11.04 11.38
CA PRO A 90 -10.28 -11.76 10.85
C PRO A 90 -9.84 -11.32 9.45
N GLN A 91 -10.80 -11.05 8.55
CA GLN A 91 -10.53 -10.57 7.19
C GLN A 91 -9.85 -9.20 7.17
N VAL A 92 -10.31 -8.27 8.02
CA VAL A 92 -9.77 -6.91 8.11
C VAL A 92 -8.38 -6.94 8.71
N ARG A 93 -8.23 -7.64 9.85
CA ARG A 93 -6.94 -7.80 10.52
C ARG A 93 -5.91 -8.48 9.62
N GLY A 94 -6.30 -9.51 8.89
CA GLY A 94 -5.43 -10.19 7.93
C GLY A 94 -5.01 -9.29 6.77
N ALA A 95 -5.93 -8.49 6.22
CA ALA A 95 -5.60 -7.54 5.16
C ALA A 95 -4.67 -6.41 5.64
N LEU A 96 -4.93 -5.86 6.82
CA LEU A 96 -4.06 -4.85 7.45
C LEU A 96 -2.68 -5.42 7.76
N HIS A 97 -2.60 -6.64 8.31
CA HIS A 97 -1.33 -7.30 8.55
C HIS A 97 -0.52 -7.45 7.26
N ARG A 98 -1.13 -7.92 6.16
CA ARG A 98 -0.44 -8.01 4.86
C ARG A 98 0.10 -6.65 4.39
N LEU A 99 -0.73 -5.61 4.46
CA LEU A 99 -0.30 -4.25 4.10
C LEU A 99 0.88 -3.79 4.96
N THR A 100 0.80 -3.96 6.28
CA THR A 100 1.86 -3.58 7.21
C THR A 100 3.15 -4.35 6.94
N SER A 101 3.08 -5.68 6.78
CA SER A 101 4.25 -6.52 6.49
C SER A 101 4.98 -6.08 5.22
N VAL A 102 4.26 -5.83 4.12
CA VAL A 102 4.88 -5.39 2.86
C VAL A 102 5.61 -4.05 3.01
N LEU A 103 5.03 -3.10 3.75
CA LEU A 103 5.66 -1.79 3.97
C LEU A 103 6.83 -1.85 4.97
N ASP A 104 6.78 -2.75 5.93
CA ASP A 104 7.86 -2.96 6.89
C ASP A 104 9.03 -3.71 6.25
N ASP A 105 8.79 -4.70 5.40
CA ASP A 105 9.84 -5.35 4.60
C ASP A 105 10.63 -4.33 3.77
N LEU A 106 9.93 -3.42 3.07
CA LEU A 106 10.56 -2.35 2.31
C LEU A 106 11.36 -1.39 3.21
N ARG A 107 10.85 -1.08 4.40
CA ARG A 107 11.55 -0.23 5.37
C ARG A 107 12.83 -0.89 5.87
N ASP A 108 12.78 -2.19 6.15
CA ASP A 108 13.92 -2.95 6.65
C ASP A 108 14.97 -3.17 5.56
N ASP A 109 14.54 -3.30 4.30
CA ASP A 109 15.46 -3.25 3.16
C ASP A 109 16.21 -1.92 3.14
N VAL A 110 15.54 -0.76 3.23
CA VAL A 110 16.23 0.56 3.29
C VAL A 110 17.33 0.55 4.37
N ARG A 111 17.00 0.11 5.59
CA ARG A 111 17.96 0.05 6.71
C ARG A 111 19.15 -0.86 6.46
N ARG A 112 18.92 -2.00 5.79
CA ARG A 112 19.98 -2.95 5.41
C ARG A 112 20.95 -2.31 4.41
N TRP A 113 20.46 -1.48 3.50
CA TRP A 113 21.27 -0.82 2.48
C TRP A 113 21.94 0.47 3.01
N GLU A 114 21.39 1.10 4.05
CA GLU A 114 21.99 2.27 4.72
C GLU A 114 23.16 1.91 5.65
N THR A 115 23.23 0.67 6.13
CA THR A 115 24.36 0.20 6.95
C THR A 115 25.37 -0.51 6.04
N PRO A 116 26.53 0.09 5.74
CA PRO A 116 27.55 -0.63 4.97
C PRO A 116 27.99 -1.86 5.77
N ARG A 117 28.08 -3.01 5.10
CA ARG A 117 28.79 -4.17 5.65
C ARG A 117 30.29 -3.89 5.68
#